data_AF-A0A525DE86-F1
#
_entry.id   AF-A0A525DE86-F1
#
_cell.length_a   1.000
_cell.length_b   1.000
_cell.length_c   1.000
_cell.angle_alpha   90.00
_cell.angle_beta   90.00
_cell.angle_gamma   90.00
#
_symmetry.space_group_name_H-M   'P 1'
#
loop_
_entity.id
_entity.type
_entity.pdbx_description
1 polymer ?
#
loop_
_entity_poly.entity_id
_entity_poly.type
_entity_poly.pdbx_seq_one_letter_code
_entity_poly.pdbx_strand_id
1 'polypeptide(L)'
;MPKGRMDDDSCVTCHNIENNRVVIDEKIQKASAKQTVAMRSGKYTRVKTDQIPETVVIGELANEYKPSEFPHRKVVQAIAKRMEKSELANTFHKDQLTTCTGCHHNSPKSLEPPKCASCHGKTTELDSGKPHLKGAYHGQCITCHEQMEVKEVLGTDCIKCHEKK
;
A
#
# COMPACT_ATOMS: atom_id res chain seq x y z
N MET A 1 -12.63 0.28 -8.79
CA MET A 1 -11.40 -0.48 -8.46
C MET A 1 -11.31 -1.65 -9.42
N PRO A 2 -10.20 -1.83 -10.17
CA PRO A 2 -9.99 -3.10 -10.85
C PRO A 2 -9.91 -4.18 -9.77
N LYS A 3 -10.62 -5.30 -9.96
CA LYS A 3 -10.59 -6.42 -9.03
C LYS A 3 -9.15 -6.92 -8.94
N GLY A 4 -8.44 -6.56 -7.88
CA GLY A 4 -7.11 -7.09 -7.61
C GLY A 4 -7.23 -8.60 -7.59
N ARG A 5 -6.54 -9.27 -8.51
CA ARG A 5 -6.41 -10.73 -8.50
C ARG A 5 -5.70 -11.07 -7.19
N MET A 6 -6.30 -11.92 -6.35
CA MET A 6 -5.62 -12.44 -5.15
C MET A 6 -4.23 -12.94 -5.56
N ASP A 7 -3.20 -12.43 -4.91
CA ASP A 7 -1.83 -12.86 -5.13
C ASP A 7 -1.59 -14.22 -4.44
N ASP A 8 -0.56 -14.95 -4.88
CA ASP A 8 -0.23 -16.25 -4.31
C ASP A 8 0.12 -16.15 -2.80
N ASP A 9 0.62 -14.99 -2.36
CA ASP A 9 0.90 -14.65 -0.96
C ASP A 9 -0.37 -14.65 -0.08
N SER A 10 -1.50 -14.21 -0.62
CA SER A 10 -2.80 -14.16 0.06
C SER A 10 -3.42 -15.56 0.21
N CYS A 11 -3.22 -16.42 -0.80
CA CYS A 11 -3.68 -17.81 -0.77
C CYS A 11 -3.08 -18.55 0.42
N VAL A 12 -1.77 -18.44 0.63
CA VAL A 12 -1.04 -19.08 1.75
C VAL A 12 -1.30 -18.41 3.10
N THR A 13 -2.13 -17.37 3.17
CA THR A 13 -2.61 -16.86 4.48
C THR A 13 -3.68 -17.80 5.04
N CYS A 14 -4.53 -18.36 4.18
CA CYS A 14 -5.57 -19.34 4.54
C CYS A 14 -5.17 -20.78 4.25
N HIS A 15 -4.49 -21.03 3.14
CA HIS A 15 -4.06 -22.34 2.67
C HIS A 15 -2.60 -22.61 3.05
N ASN A 16 -2.34 -22.73 4.35
CA ASN A 16 -1.00 -22.90 4.92
C ASN A 16 -0.77 -24.24 5.63
N ILE A 17 -1.66 -25.21 5.38
CA ILE A 17 -1.59 -26.55 5.95
C ILE A 17 -1.14 -27.50 4.83
N GLU A 18 0.03 -28.13 4.99
CA GLU A 18 0.46 -29.22 4.11
C GLU A 18 -0.40 -30.46 4.37
N ASN A 19 -1.51 -30.56 3.66
CA ASN A 19 -2.39 -31.73 3.75
C ASN A 19 -1.84 -32.86 2.87
N ASN A 20 -0.90 -33.66 3.39
CA ASN A 20 -0.56 -34.94 2.75
C ASN A 20 -1.57 -36.06 3.07
N ARG A 21 -2.58 -35.80 3.92
CA ARG A 21 -3.69 -36.72 4.21
C ARG A 21 -4.96 -35.96 4.56
N VAL A 22 -6.09 -36.32 3.95
CA VAL A 22 -7.41 -35.85 4.34
C VAL A 22 -7.73 -36.45 5.71
N VAL A 23 -7.70 -35.63 6.76
CA VAL A 23 -8.15 -36.04 8.09
C VAL A 23 -9.68 -36.05 8.08
N ILE A 24 -10.28 -37.23 7.95
CA ILE A 24 -11.75 -37.41 7.90
C ILE A 24 -12.37 -37.36 9.31
N ASP A 25 -11.57 -37.58 10.36
CA ASP A 25 -12.04 -37.49 11.74
C ASP A 25 -12.24 -36.03 12.19
N GLU A 26 -13.48 -35.68 12.55
CA GLU A 26 -13.90 -34.33 12.92
C GLU A 26 -13.16 -33.79 14.17
N LYS A 27 -12.85 -34.65 15.15
CA LYS A 27 -12.16 -34.22 16.38
C LYS A 27 -10.71 -33.88 16.08
N ILE A 28 -10.04 -34.70 15.27
CA ILE A 28 -8.66 -34.45 14.84
C ILE A 28 -8.62 -33.19 13.96
N GLN A 29 -9.58 -33.00 13.05
CA GLN A 29 -9.67 -31.80 12.22
C GLN A 29 -9.82 -30.52 13.07
N LYS A 30 -10.72 -30.53 14.07
CA LYS A 30 -10.92 -29.40 14.99
C LYS A 30 -9.68 -29.11 15.84
N ALA A 31 -8.97 -30.13 16.31
CA ALA A 31 -7.73 -29.95 17.07
C ALA A 31 -6.63 -29.32 16.21
N SER A 32 -6.42 -29.83 15.00
CA SER A 32 -5.43 -29.30 14.05
C SER A 32 -5.75 -27.87 13.61
N ALA A 33 -7.02 -27.54 13.38
CA ALA A 33 -7.44 -26.18 13.04
C ALA A 33 -7.15 -25.21 14.20
N LYS A 34 -7.47 -25.58 15.45
CA LYS A 34 -7.16 -24.77 16.64
C LYS A 34 -5.66 -24.54 16.78
N GLN A 35 -4.85 -25.58 16.60
CA GLN A 35 -3.40 -25.48 16.66
C GLN A 35 -2.86 -24.57 15.55
N THR A 36 -3.35 -24.70 14.32
CA THR A 36 -2.92 -23.88 13.18
C THR A 36 -3.23 -22.40 13.41
N VAL A 37 -4.44 -22.09 13.89
CA VAL A 37 -4.83 -20.71 14.22
C VAL A 37 -4.02 -20.16 15.39
N ALA A 38 -3.76 -20.96 16.43
CA ALA A 38 -2.92 -20.55 17.55
C ALA A 38 -1.45 -20.32 17.14
N MET A 39 -0.96 -21.06 16.14
CA MET A 39 0.39 -20.93 15.60
C MET A 39 0.53 -19.81 14.57
N ARG A 40 -0.57 -19.21 14.08
CA ARG A 40 -0.50 -18.01 13.24
C ARG A 40 0.13 -16.90 14.08
N SER A 41 1.41 -16.63 13.81
CA SER A 41 2.12 -15.56 14.49
C SER A 41 1.50 -14.22 14.07
N GLY A 42 0.91 -13.50 15.03
CA GLY A 42 0.51 -12.09 14.86
C GLY A 42 1.71 -11.13 14.78
N LYS A 43 2.88 -11.60 14.35
CA LYS A 43 4.09 -10.78 14.24
C LYS A 43 4.00 -9.93 12.98
N TYR A 44 3.46 -8.73 13.15
CA TYR A 44 3.58 -7.67 12.15
C TYR A 44 5.00 -7.07 12.21
N THR A 45 5.74 -7.20 11.11
CA THR A 45 7.10 -6.63 11.04
C THR A 45 7.04 -5.16 10.62
N ARG A 46 7.43 -4.26 11.53
CA ARG A 46 7.52 -2.81 11.28
C ARG A 46 8.88 -2.44 10.68
N VAL A 47 8.87 -1.54 9.71
CA VAL A 47 10.06 -0.86 9.19
C VAL A 47 10.47 0.21 10.19
N LYS A 48 11.78 0.43 10.38
CA LYS A 48 12.26 1.46 11.29
C LYS A 48 11.92 2.85 10.75
N THR A 49 11.52 3.76 11.64
CA THR A 49 11.04 5.10 11.26
C THR A 49 12.07 5.92 10.48
N ASP A 50 13.36 5.76 10.78
CA ASP A 50 14.48 6.43 10.12
C ASP A 50 14.70 5.93 8.68
N GLN A 51 14.26 4.71 8.36
CA GLN A 51 14.27 4.15 6.99
C GLN A 51 13.10 4.65 6.13
N ILE A 52 12.15 5.39 6.70
CA ILE A 52 11.03 6.00 5.99
C ILE A 52 11.32 7.50 5.86
N PRO A 53 11.48 8.04 4.64
CA PRO A 53 11.74 9.47 4.44
C PRO A 53 10.66 10.32 5.09
N GLU A 54 11.07 11.38 5.80
CA GLU A 54 10.16 12.30 6.49
C GLU A 54 9.26 13.04 5.51
N THR A 55 9.92 13.73 4.57
CA THR A 55 9.34 14.50 3.50
C THR A 55 9.95 14.05 2.17
N VAL A 56 9.13 13.97 1.13
CA VAL A 56 9.58 13.70 -0.24
C VAL A 56 9.18 14.90 -1.10
N VAL A 57 10.15 15.48 -1.81
CA VAL A 57 9.91 16.58 -2.73
C VAL A 57 9.60 16.04 -4.12
N ILE A 58 8.39 16.28 -4.61
CA ILE A 58 7.92 15.82 -5.92
C ILE A 58 7.96 16.99 -6.89
N GLY A 59 9.07 17.11 -7.63
CA GLY A 59 9.34 18.23 -8.55
C GLY A 59 9.44 17.87 -10.03
N GLU A 60 9.30 16.59 -10.40
CA GLU A 60 9.56 16.09 -11.77
C GLU A 60 8.70 16.75 -12.88
N LEU A 61 7.58 17.39 -12.49
CA LEU A 61 6.63 18.09 -13.35
C LEU A 61 6.43 19.57 -12.95
N ALA A 62 7.31 20.14 -12.12
CA ALA A 62 7.12 21.48 -11.57
C ALA A 62 7.21 22.57 -12.66
N ASN A 63 6.07 22.95 -13.22
CA ASN A 63 5.96 23.99 -14.24
C ASN A 63 5.10 25.17 -13.78
N GLU A 64 3.77 25.01 -13.74
CA GLU A 64 2.82 26.05 -13.29
C GLU A 64 2.78 26.21 -11.76
N TYR A 65 3.12 25.14 -11.04
CA TYR A 65 3.18 25.08 -9.59
C TYR A 65 4.59 24.69 -9.14
N LYS A 66 4.92 25.05 -7.89
CA LYS A 66 6.16 24.62 -7.23
C LYS A 66 6.14 23.10 -7.00
N PRO A 67 7.32 22.47 -6.75
CA PRO A 67 7.37 21.09 -6.29
C PRO A 67 6.45 20.86 -5.07
N SER A 68 5.83 19.69 -5.00
CA SER A 68 5.02 19.30 -3.85
C SER A 68 5.92 18.79 -2.72
N GLU A 69 5.78 19.36 -1.52
CA GLU A 69 6.43 18.86 -0.31
C GLU A 69 5.51 17.84 0.36
N PHE A 70 5.69 16.56 0.02
CA PHE A 70 4.82 15.50 0.50
C PHE A 70 5.28 14.99 1.88
N PRO A 71 4.45 15.06 2.94
CA PRO A 71 4.80 14.60 4.29
C PRO A 71 4.72 13.06 4.39
N HIS A 72 5.62 12.38 3.68
CA HIS A 72 5.61 10.95 3.41
C HIS A 72 5.49 10.09 4.68
N ARG A 73 6.41 10.27 5.66
CA ARG A 73 6.40 9.48 6.90
C ARG A 73 5.12 9.66 7.70
N LYS A 74 4.60 10.90 7.77
CA LYS A 74 3.36 11.22 8.50
C LYS A 74 2.17 10.47 7.91
N VAL A 75 2.05 10.42 6.58
CA VAL A 75 0.97 9.70 5.89
C VAL A 75 1.08 8.20 6.16
N VAL A 76 2.26 7.61 6.04
CA VAL A 76 2.48 6.18 6.32
C VAL A 76 2.11 5.83 7.77
N GLN A 77 2.51 6.65 8.74
CA GLN A 77 2.16 6.45 10.15
C GLN A 77 0.65 6.58 10.41
N ALA A 78 -0.02 7.53 9.76
CA ALA A 78 -1.46 7.70 9.89
C ALA A 78 -2.23 6.49 9.34
N ILE A 79 -1.80 5.94 8.20
CA ILE A 79 -2.37 4.71 7.62
C ILE A 79 -2.15 3.53 8.57
N ALA A 80 -0.91 3.32 9.03
CA ALA A 80 -0.59 2.23 9.95
C ALA A 80 -1.44 2.30 11.24
N LYS A 81 -1.63 3.50 11.81
CA LYS A 81 -2.46 3.71 13.00
C LYS A 81 -3.94 3.36 12.76
N ARG A 82 -4.50 3.69 11.59
CA ARG A 82 -5.89 3.34 11.24
C ARG A 82 -6.07 1.83 11.07
N MET A 83 -5.05 1.13 10.60
CA MET A 83 -5.08 -0.31 10.39
C MET A 83 -4.75 -1.13 11.63
N GLU A 84 -4.10 -0.54 12.64
CA GLU A 84 -3.53 -1.24 13.81
C GLU A 84 -4.51 -2.17 14.53
N LYS A 85 -5.80 -1.80 14.60
CA LYS A 85 -6.83 -2.59 15.28
C LYS A 85 -7.58 -3.57 14.37
N SER A 86 -7.27 -3.61 13.08
CA SER A 86 -7.94 -4.50 12.13
C SER A 86 -7.26 -5.87 12.15
N GLU A 87 -7.93 -6.86 12.73
CA GLU A 87 -7.47 -8.26 12.72
C GLU A 87 -7.28 -8.78 11.29
N LEU A 88 -8.18 -8.40 10.38
CA LEU A 88 -8.08 -8.76 8.97
C LEU A 88 -6.81 -8.18 8.34
N ALA A 89 -6.55 -6.87 8.53
CA ALA A 89 -5.35 -6.24 7.98
C ALA A 89 -4.08 -6.84 8.58
N ASN A 90 -4.05 -7.08 9.90
CA ASN A 90 -2.90 -7.66 10.59
C ASN A 90 -2.67 -9.14 10.21
N THR A 91 -3.70 -9.84 9.74
CA THR A 91 -3.59 -11.22 9.25
C THR A 91 -3.00 -11.30 7.84
N PHE A 92 -3.43 -10.40 6.95
CA PHE A 92 -3.04 -10.45 5.54
C PHE A 92 -1.79 -9.61 5.23
N HIS A 93 -1.54 -8.52 5.96
CA HIS A 93 -0.32 -7.74 5.85
C HIS A 93 0.70 -8.23 6.88
N LYS A 94 1.53 -9.20 6.51
CA LYS A 94 2.53 -9.81 7.40
C LYS A 94 3.65 -8.84 7.79
N ASP A 95 3.88 -7.82 6.99
CA ASP A 95 4.93 -6.81 7.18
C ASP A 95 4.50 -5.44 6.63
N GLN A 96 5.20 -4.39 7.08
CA GLN A 96 4.93 -3.02 6.66
C GLN A 96 5.34 -2.73 5.21
N LEU A 97 6.26 -3.49 4.62
CA LEU A 97 6.60 -3.35 3.19
C LEU A 97 5.42 -3.73 2.29
N THR A 98 4.58 -4.68 2.71
CA THR A 98 3.30 -4.99 2.06
C THR A 98 2.34 -3.80 2.13
N THR A 99 2.37 -2.99 3.18
CA THR A 99 1.59 -1.74 3.23
C THR A 99 2.20 -0.68 2.29
N CYS A 100 3.52 -0.62 2.14
CA CYS A 100 4.19 0.30 1.22
C CYS A 100 3.75 0.10 -0.24
N THR A 101 3.40 -1.13 -0.65
CA THR A 101 2.91 -1.41 -2.00
C THR A 101 1.51 -0.88 -2.29
N GLY A 102 0.79 -0.37 -1.27
CA GLY A 102 -0.44 0.39 -1.48
C GLY A 102 -0.22 1.66 -2.30
N CYS A 103 0.98 2.27 -2.18
CA CYS A 103 1.42 3.37 -3.02
C CYS A 103 2.42 2.90 -4.09
N HIS A 104 3.47 2.18 -3.66
CA HIS A 104 4.55 1.65 -4.51
C HIS A 104 4.16 0.32 -5.16
N HIS A 105 3.04 0.33 -5.89
CA HIS A 105 2.48 -0.87 -6.51
C HIS A 105 3.29 -1.37 -7.72
N ASN A 106 2.96 -2.57 -8.21
CA ASN A 106 3.54 -3.15 -9.44
C ASN A 106 5.07 -3.24 -9.45
N SER A 107 5.70 -3.27 -8.28
CA SER A 107 7.14 -3.49 -8.08
C SER A 107 7.35 -4.39 -6.86
N PRO A 108 8.49 -5.10 -6.76
CA PRO A 108 8.81 -5.89 -5.57
C PRO A 108 8.84 -5.03 -4.29
N LYS A 109 8.42 -5.62 -3.16
CA LYS A 109 8.49 -5.00 -1.83
C LYS A 109 9.94 -4.60 -1.52
N SER A 110 10.20 -3.30 -1.28
CA SER A 110 11.54 -2.76 -1.03
C SER A 110 11.48 -1.50 -0.16
N LEU A 111 12.56 -1.22 0.57
CA LEU A 111 12.78 0.06 1.25
C LEU A 111 13.14 1.19 0.27
N GLU A 112 13.59 0.82 -0.93
CA GLU A 112 13.95 1.72 -2.02
C GLU A 112 13.07 1.40 -3.23
N PRO A 113 11.78 1.75 -3.19
CA PRO A 113 10.88 1.52 -4.31
C PRO A 113 11.23 2.43 -5.50
N PRO A 114 10.89 2.02 -6.73
CA PRO A 114 11.13 2.86 -7.91
C PRO A 114 10.30 4.14 -7.84
N LYS A 115 10.82 5.21 -8.45
CA LYS A 115 10.07 6.45 -8.66
C LYS A 115 8.86 6.18 -9.56
N CYS A 116 7.75 6.88 -9.36
CA CYS A 116 6.57 6.81 -10.23
C CYS A 116 6.92 7.01 -11.72
N ALA A 117 7.87 7.90 -11.99
CA ALA A 117 8.34 8.25 -13.33
C ALA A 117 9.06 7.11 -14.08
N SER A 118 9.47 6.02 -13.40
CA SER A 118 10.07 4.86 -14.07
C SER A 118 9.07 4.10 -14.93
N CYS A 119 7.77 4.20 -14.61
CA CYS A 119 6.71 3.49 -15.31
C CYS A 119 5.61 4.42 -15.85
N HIS A 120 5.43 5.59 -15.23
CA HIS A 120 4.51 6.64 -15.65
C HIS A 120 5.27 7.77 -16.34
N GLY A 121 5.17 7.83 -17.65
CA GLY A 121 5.88 8.78 -18.51
C GLY A 121 5.37 10.21 -18.33
N LYS A 122 6.26 11.17 -18.63
CA LYS A 122 5.94 12.61 -18.58
C LYS A 122 5.10 13.07 -19.77
N THR A 123 5.24 12.40 -20.92
CA THR A 123 4.54 12.69 -22.18
C THR A 123 3.39 11.71 -22.42
N THR A 124 2.50 12.07 -23.36
CA THR A 124 1.27 11.33 -23.70
C THR A 124 1.50 10.00 -24.44
N GLU A 125 2.75 9.62 -24.74
CA GLU A 125 3.09 8.47 -25.60
C GLU A 125 3.14 7.11 -24.88
N LEU A 126 2.32 6.91 -23.85
CA LEU A 126 2.25 5.61 -23.18
C LEU A 126 0.95 4.88 -23.56
N ASP A 127 1.04 4.13 -24.65
CA ASP A 127 0.01 3.24 -25.22
C ASP A 127 -0.25 1.98 -24.36
N SER A 128 -0.24 2.13 -23.03
CA SER A 128 -0.15 0.99 -22.10
C SER A 128 -1.27 0.92 -21.06
N GLY A 129 -2.36 1.68 -21.23
CA GLY A 129 -3.49 1.70 -20.29
C GLY A 129 -3.15 2.26 -18.90
N LYS A 130 -1.94 2.81 -18.72
CA LYS A 130 -1.47 3.46 -17.49
C LYS A 130 -1.61 4.98 -17.63
N PRO A 131 -2.02 5.70 -16.57
CA PRO A 131 -2.03 7.16 -16.61
C PRO A 131 -0.62 7.72 -16.77
N HIS A 132 -0.49 8.89 -17.39
CA HIS A 132 0.77 9.66 -17.39
C HIS A 132 1.10 10.16 -15.99
N LEU A 133 2.33 10.64 -15.79
CA LEU A 133 2.84 10.99 -14.45
C LEU A 133 1.95 11.98 -13.68
N LYS A 134 1.39 13.00 -14.34
CA LYS A 134 0.43 13.93 -13.70
C LYS A 134 -0.84 13.22 -13.25
N GLY A 135 -1.40 12.38 -14.11
CA GLY A 135 -2.59 11.57 -13.81
C GLY A 135 -2.34 10.51 -12.75
N ALA A 136 -1.13 9.94 -12.69
CA ALA A 136 -0.73 8.99 -11.67
C ALA A 136 -0.69 9.64 -10.27
N TYR A 137 -0.04 10.82 -10.15
CA TYR A 137 -0.03 11.56 -8.89
C TYR A 137 -1.44 12.01 -8.48
N HIS A 138 -2.17 12.69 -9.37
CA HIS A 138 -3.52 13.17 -9.05
C HIS A 138 -4.48 12.01 -8.74
N GLY A 139 -4.48 10.97 -9.57
CA GLY A 139 -5.34 9.80 -9.39
C GLY A 139 -5.02 9.00 -8.12
N GLN A 140 -3.77 8.96 -7.66
CA GLN A 140 -3.43 8.28 -6.42
C GLN A 140 -3.70 9.17 -5.18
N CYS A 141 -3.22 10.41 -5.19
CA CYS A 141 -3.32 11.30 -4.02
C CYS A 141 -4.77 11.72 -3.75
N ILE A 142 -5.46 12.23 -4.77
CA ILE A 142 -6.80 12.82 -4.60
C ILE A 142 -7.80 11.72 -4.27
N THR A 143 -7.78 10.60 -5.00
CA THR A 143 -8.71 9.48 -4.73
C THR A 143 -8.47 8.87 -3.35
N CYS A 144 -7.22 8.76 -2.88
CA CYS A 144 -6.96 8.30 -1.51
C CYS A 144 -7.57 9.26 -0.48
N HIS A 145 -7.39 10.57 -0.66
CA HIS A 145 -7.97 11.57 0.24
C HIS A 145 -9.51 11.51 0.25
N GLU A 146 -10.14 11.35 -0.91
CA GLU A 146 -11.59 11.19 -1.04
C GLU A 146 -12.08 9.93 -0.34
N GLN A 147 -11.46 8.78 -0.59
CA GLN A 147 -11.82 7.49 0.01
C GLN A 147 -11.60 7.46 1.52
N MET A 148 -10.61 8.20 2.00
CA MET A 148 -10.26 8.30 3.42
C MET A 148 -10.94 9.47 4.12
N GLU A 149 -11.78 10.22 3.40
CA GLU A 149 -12.48 11.41 3.89
C GLU A 149 -11.54 12.42 4.57
N VAL A 150 -10.36 12.65 3.98
CA VAL A 150 -9.38 13.62 4.48
C VAL A 150 -9.86 15.04 4.15
N LYS A 151 -10.48 15.69 5.14
CA LYS A 151 -11.15 16.99 4.95
C LYS A 151 -10.18 18.17 4.87
N GLU A 152 -8.98 18.04 5.44
CA GLU A 152 -8.01 19.14 5.47
C GLU A 152 -7.33 19.41 4.13
N VAL A 153 -7.36 18.45 3.19
CA VAL A 153 -6.71 18.53 1.88
C VAL A 153 -7.65 18.00 0.81
N LEU A 154 -8.48 18.91 0.27
CA LEU A 154 -9.44 18.60 -0.78
C LEU A 154 -8.77 18.59 -2.15
N GLY A 155 -9.23 17.73 -3.06
CA GLY A 155 -8.72 17.68 -4.44
C GLY A 155 -8.93 18.96 -5.24
N THR A 156 -9.84 19.82 -4.80
CA THR A 156 -10.10 21.15 -5.38
C THR A 156 -9.20 22.25 -4.81
N ASP A 157 -8.47 21.99 -3.72
CA ASP A 157 -7.55 22.95 -3.10
C ASP A 157 -6.10 22.70 -3.57
N CYS A 158 -5.81 23.13 -4.80
CA CYS A 158 -4.55 22.89 -5.49
C CYS A 158 -3.32 23.27 -4.65
N ILE A 159 -3.41 24.36 -3.90
CA ILE A 159 -2.25 24.94 -3.18
C ILE A 159 -1.89 24.18 -1.90
N LYS A 160 -2.75 23.28 -1.41
CA LYS A 160 -2.43 22.42 -0.26
C LYS A 160 -1.40 21.35 -0.60
N CYS A 161 -1.31 20.97 -1.87
CA CYS A 161 -0.36 19.97 -2.33
C CYS A 161 0.87 20.64 -2.96
N HIS A 162 0.67 21.71 -3.74
CA HIS A 162 1.74 22.39 -4.45
C HIS A 162 1.42 23.89 -4.58
N GLU A 163 2.27 24.74 -4.02
CA GLU A 163 2.07 26.19 -4.09
C GLU A 163 2.11 26.70 -5.53
N LYS A 164 1.38 27.78 -5.82
CA LYS A 164 1.58 28.52 -7.07
C LYS A 164 3.01 29.04 -7.12
N LYS A 165 3.61 29.02 -8.32
CA LYS A 165 4.88 29.72 -8.54
C LYS A 165 4.72 31.21 -8.41
#